data_AF-A0A7V9LSZ4-F1
#
_entry.id   AF-A0A7V9LSZ4-F1
#
_cell.length_a   1.000
_cell.length_b   1.000
_cell.length_c   1.000
_cell.angle_alpha   90.00
_cell.angle_beta   90.00
_cell.angle_gamma   90.00
#
_symmetry.space_group_name_H-M   'P 1'
#
loop_
_entity.id
_entity.type
_entity.pdbx_description
1 polymer ?
#
loop_
_entity_poly.entity_id
_entity_poly.type
_entity_poly.pdbx_seq_one_letter_code
_entity_poly.pdbx_strand_id
1 'polypeptide(L)' 'MDGNGRWARARGLPRTAGHEQGEAALFDLVEGAIQAGVRYVSAYAFSTENWRRSPEEVRFLMGFN' A
#
# COMPACT_ATOMS: atom_id res chain seq x y z
N MET A 1 2.59 -2.33 2.89
CA MET A 1 3.83 -1.58 2.53
C MET A 1 3.79 -0.24 3.24
N ASP A 2 4.88 0.20 3.85
CA ASP A 2 4.91 1.48 4.58
C ASP A 2 5.46 2.62 3.71
N GLY A 3 5.07 3.86 4.01
CA GLY A 3 5.59 5.06 3.37
C GLY A 3 4.69 5.69 2.31
N ASN A 4 3.65 5.00 1.83
CA ASN A 4 2.71 5.49 0.80
C ASN A 4 2.23 6.93 1.05
N GLY A 5 1.70 7.19 2.25
CA GLY A 5 1.22 8.52 2.60
C GLY A 5 2.32 9.59 2.78
N ARG A 6 3.56 9.19 3.11
CA ARG A 6 4.72 10.10 3.16
C ARG A 6 5.19 10.44 1.73
N TRP A 7 5.22 9.44 0.86
CA TRP A 7 5.55 9.59 -0.57
C TRP A 7 4.62 10.57 -1.27
N ALA A 8 3.31 10.46 -1.01
CA ALA A 8 2.31 11.37 -1.57
C ALA A 8 2.48 12.80 -1.03
N ARG A 9 2.66 12.95 0.29
CA ARG A 9 2.85 14.25 0.95
C ARG A 9 4.07 14.99 0.39
N ALA A 10 5.19 14.28 0.18
CA ALA A 10 6.40 14.87 -0.39
C ALA A 10 6.20 15.43 -1.81
N ARG A 11 5.10 15.07 -2.48
CA ARG A 11 4.73 15.51 -3.84
C ARG A 11 3.51 16.43 -3.87
N GLY A 12 3.00 16.84 -2.70
CA GLY A 12 1.78 17.65 -2.61
C GLY A 12 0.51 16.90 -3.06
N LEU A 13 0.53 15.58 -3.07
CA LEU A 13 -0.58 14.73 -3.51
C LEU A 13 -1.46 14.27 -2.33
N PRO A 14 -2.74 13.94 -2.59
CA PRO A 14 -3.57 13.23 -1.62
C PRO A 14 -2.92 11.91 -1.19
N ARG A 15 -3.12 11.51 0.08
CA ARG A 15 -2.53 10.28 0.62
C ARG A 15 -2.93 9.03 -0.18
N THR A 16 -4.15 9.02 -0.74
CA THR A 16 -4.70 7.94 -1.57
C THR A 16 -3.86 7.67 -2.83
N ALA A 17 -3.31 8.71 -3.47
CA ALA A 17 -2.41 8.55 -4.62
C ALA A 17 -1.12 7.78 -4.27
N GLY A 18 -0.67 7.88 -3.01
CA GLY A 18 0.45 7.07 -2.53
C GLY A 18 0.08 5.60 -2.34
N HIS A 19 -1.18 5.30 -2.06
CA HIS A 19 -1.67 3.92 -1.96
C HIS A 19 -1.80 3.26 -3.34
N GLU A 20 -2.28 4.01 -4.34
CA GLU A 20 -2.27 3.60 -5.76
C GLU A 20 -0.86 3.26 -6.24
N GLN A 21 0.12 4.10 -5.92
CA GLN A 21 1.52 3.78 -6.25
C GLN A 21 2.08 2.60 -5.44
N GLY A 22 1.59 2.41 -4.22
CA GLY A 22 1.92 1.23 -3.43
C GLY A 22 1.45 -0.07 -4.09
N GLU A 23 0.28 -0.06 -4.72
CA GLU A 23 -0.24 -1.23 -5.46
C GLU A 23 0.69 -1.61 -6.61
N ALA A 24 1.06 -0.65 -7.46
CA ALA A 24 2.00 -0.90 -8.56
C ALA A 24 3.34 -1.48 -8.07
N ALA A 25 3.86 -0.96 -6.96
CA ALA A 25 5.08 -1.47 -6.34
C ALA A 25 4.92 -2.90 -5.79
N LEU A 26 3.72 -3.28 -5.30
CA LEU A 26 3.46 -4.65 -4.87
C LEU A 26 3.46 -5.62 -6.05
N PHE A 27 2.86 -5.24 -7.19
CA PHE A 27 2.87 -6.05 -8.40
C PHE A 27 4.29 -6.30 -8.90
N ASP A 28 5.10 -5.24 -9.02
CA ASP A 28 6.52 -5.35 -9.41
C ASP A 28 7.32 -6.28 -8.46
N LEU A 29 7.10 -6.15 -7.15
CA LEU A 29 7.69 -7.05 -6.16
C LEU A 29 7.28 -8.50 -6.37
N VAL A 30 5.99 -8.77 -6.60
CA VAL A 30 5.48 -10.13 -6.82
C VAL A 30 6.06 -10.73 -8.10
N GLU A 31 6.17 -9.96 -9.18
CA GLU A 31 6.83 -10.39 -10.41
C GLU A 31 8.30 -10.75 -10.16
N GLY A 32 9.05 -9.89 -9.46
CA GLY A 32 10.42 -10.17 -9.06
C GLY A 32 10.56 -11.41 -8.16
N ALA A 33 9.62 -11.60 -7.23
CA ALA A 33 9.58 -12.76 -6.34
C ALA A 33 9.39 -14.07 -7.13
N ILE A 34 8.51 -14.07 -8.13
CA ILE A 34 8.30 -15.20 -9.05
C ILE A 34 9.60 -15.50 -9.82
N GLN A 35 10.22 -14.49 -10.42
CA GLN A 35 11.47 -14.64 -11.17
C GLN A 35 12.62 -15.18 -10.31
N ALA A 36 12.67 -14.78 -9.04
CA ALA A 36 13.67 -15.23 -8.07
C ALA A 36 13.38 -16.61 -7.45
N GLY A 37 12.23 -17.24 -7.77
CA GLY A 37 11.82 -18.53 -7.20
C GLY A 37 11.39 -18.47 -5.73
N VAL A 38 10.99 -17.30 -5.24
CA VAL A 38 10.45 -17.13 -3.88
C VAL A 38 9.07 -17.79 -3.80
N ARG A 39 8.92 -18.77 -2.91
CA ARG A 39 7.69 -19.58 -2.82
C ARG A 39 6.56 -18.95 -2.01
N TYR A 40 6.88 -18.01 -1.11
CA TYR A 40 5.91 -17.40 -0.23
C TYR A 40 6.21 -15.91 -0.07
N VAL A 41 5.18 -15.09 -0.25
CA VAL A 41 5.20 -13.66 0.02
C VAL A 41 4.04 -13.35 0.96
N SER A 42 4.31 -12.56 2.00
CA SER A 42 3.28 -12.02 2.89
C SER A 42 3.42 -10.51 2.88
N ALA A 43 2.32 -9.82 2.58
CA ALA A 43 2.28 -8.38 2.52
C ALA A 43 1.35 -7.84 3.61
N TYR A 44 1.79 -6.80 4.30
CA TYR A 44 0.94 -6.12 5.26
C TYR A 44 0.19 -4.98 4.57
N ALA A 45 -1.05 -5.26 4.14
CA ALA A 45 -1.91 -4.30 3.44
C ALA A 45 -2.67 -3.37 4.42
N PHE A 46 -3.18 -3.93 5.52
CA PHE A 46 -3.93 -3.19 6.54
C PHE A 46 -3.75 -3.84 7.93
N SER A 47 -3.47 -3.04 8.97
CA SER A 47 -3.31 -3.50 10.36
C SER A 47 -4.53 -3.20 11.24
N THR A 48 -4.63 -3.87 12.38
CA THR A 48 -5.62 -3.55 13.43
C THR A 48 -5.50 -2.12 13.93
N GLU A 49 -4.30 -1.55 13.94
CA GLU A 49 -4.04 -0.17 14.35
C GLU A 49 -4.43 0.82 13.25
N ASN A 50 -4.57 0.40 11.99
CA ASN A 50 -4.98 1.29 10.90
C ASN A 50 -6.43 1.76 11.04
N TRP A 51 -7.26 1.09 11.85
CA TRP A 51 -8.56 1.59 12.27
C TRP A 51 -8.51 2.91 13.05
N ARG A 52 -7.34 3.30 13.59
CA ARG A 52 -7.14 4.59 14.27
C ARG A 52 -6.91 5.77 13.31
N ARG A 53 -6.84 5.54 12.00
CA ARG A 53 -6.69 6.60 10.99
C ARG A 53 -8.01 7.34 10.78
N SER A 54 -8.01 8.38 9.93
CA SER A 54 -9.25 9.11 9.63
C SER A 54 -10.30 8.16 9.01
N PRO A 55 -11.60 8.33 9.31
CA PRO A 55 -12.65 7.50 8.73
C PRO A 55 -12.64 7.51 7.20
N GLU A 56 -12.25 8.63 6.59
CA GLU A 56 -12.11 8.76 5.14
C GLU A 56 -10.98 7.90 4.57
N GLU A 57 -9.79 7.92 5.19
CA GLU A 57 -8.67 7.09 4.77
C GLU A 57 -8.99 5.60 4.97
N VAL A 58 -9.68 5.24 6.05
CA VAL A 58 -10.12 3.86 6.28
C VAL A 58 -11.14 3.43 5.23
N ARG A 59 -12.16 4.24 4.93
CA ARG A 59 -13.15 3.93 3.89
C ARG A 59 -12.49 3.73 2.54
N PHE A 60 -11.54 4.60 2.18
CA PHE A 60 -10.75 4.42 0.98
C PHE A 60 -10.04 3.07 1.01
N LEU A 61 -9.24 2.78 2.05
CA LEU A 61 -8.48 1.52 2.13
C LEU A 61 -9.36 0.26 2.10
N MET A 62 -10.59 0.29 2.60
CA MET A 62 -11.49 -0.87 2.53
C MET A 62 -12.15 -1.05 1.15
N GLY A 63 -12.35 0.03 0.39
CA GLY A 63 -12.86 -0.03 -0.98
C GLY A 63 -11.77 -0.07 -2.07
N PHE A 64 -10.52 0.17 -1.69
CA PHE A 64 -9.35 0.23 -2.55
C PHE A 64 -8.55 -1.08 -2.59
N ASN A 65 -8.97 -2.10 -1.83
CA ASN A 65 -8.37 -3.44 -1.92
C ASN A 65 -9.13 -4.35 -2.90
#